data_AF-A0A7W0J2E8-F1
#
_entry.id   AF-A0A7W0J2E8-F1
#
_cell.length_a   1.000
_cell.length_b   1.000
_cell.length_c   1.000
_cell.angle_alpha   90.00
_cell.angle_beta   90.00
_cell.angle_gamma   90.00
#
_symmetry.space_group_name_H-M   'P 1'
#
loop_
_entity.id
_entity.type
_entity.pdbx_description
1 polymer ?
#
loop_
_entity_poly.entity_id
_entity_poly.type
_entity_poly.pdbx_seq_one_letter_code
_entity_poly.pdbx_strand_id
1 'polypeptide(L)'
;MLNKTIFWILFIALFLRLLLFAVIMSKNQDRFLQPDSYGYLQIAENIVSHKVYSGSSSQPFLPEHSRTPVYPFFIAVFKFFNMGVTSVILFQIILSSLICFGVIMSAYKFSGHNLKSAYAAGVFMAID
;
A
#
# COMPACT_ATOMS: atom_id res chain seq x y z
N MET A 1 -19.59 18.20 0.55
CA MET A 1 -19.34 16.83 1.07
C MET A 1 -18.04 16.73 1.84
N LEU A 2 -16.91 17.30 1.36
CA LEU A 2 -15.75 17.47 2.23
C LEU A 2 -16.09 18.44 3.36
N ASN A 3 -15.96 17.97 4.59
CA ASN A 3 -16.08 18.78 5.79
C ASN A 3 -14.85 18.56 6.68
N LYS A 4 -14.74 19.36 7.74
CA LYS A 4 -13.63 19.28 8.70
C LYS A 4 -13.47 17.86 9.28
N THR A 5 -14.56 17.13 9.47
CA THR A 5 -14.54 15.76 10.00
C THR A 5 -13.80 14.80 9.08
N ILE A 6 -14.10 14.79 7.78
CA ILE A 6 -13.38 13.93 6.82
C ILE A 6 -11.90 14.28 6.79
N PHE A 7 -11.57 15.58 6.79
CA PHE A 7 -10.17 16.01 6.87
C PHE A 7 -9.47 15.45 8.11
N TRP A 8 -10.09 15.55 9.28
CA TRP A 8 -9.52 15.01 10.51
C TRP A 8 -9.37 13.50 10.48
N ILE A 9 -10.32 12.76 9.90
CA ILE A 9 -10.20 11.30 9.73
C ILE A 9 -8.99 10.96 8.86
N LEU A 10 -8.83 11.63 7.71
CA LEU A 10 -7.68 11.41 6.81
C LEU A 10 -6.35 11.81 7.47
N PHE A 11 -6.35 12.92 8.21
CA PHE A 11 -5.18 13.38 8.94
C PHE A 11 -4.76 12.38 10.02
N ILE A 12 -5.70 11.90 10.83
CA ILE A 12 -5.44 10.89 11.86
C ILE A 12 -4.95 9.59 11.21
N ALA A 13 -5.60 9.13 10.13
CA ALA A 13 -5.20 7.94 9.38
C ALA A 13 -3.74 8.03 8.89
N LEU A 14 -3.37 9.17 8.30
CA LEU A 14 -2.01 9.41 7.82
C LEU A 14 -1.02 9.53 8.97
N PHE A 15 -1.38 10.27 10.02
CA PHE A 15 -0.52 10.50 11.19
C PHE A 15 -0.19 9.19 11.90
N LEU A 16 -1.17 8.33 12.16
CA LEU A 16 -0.95 7.04 12.82
C LEU A 16 -0.05 6.12 11.99
N ARG A 17 -0.26 6.07 10.66
CA ARG A 17 0.56 5.26 9.75
C ARG A 17 1.99 5.78 9.63
N LEU A 18 2.18 7.10 9.57
CA LEU A 18 3.51 7.70 9.59
C LEU A 18 4.23 7.50 10.93
N LEU A 19 3.50 7.58 12.04
CA LEU A 19 4.03 7.28 13.37
C LEU A 19 4.50 5.82 13.45
N LEU A 20 3.66 4.87 13.02
CA LEU A 20 4.02 3.46 12.96
C LEU A 20 5.22 3.23 12.04
N PHE A 21 5.24 3.88 10.88
CA PHE A 21 6.38 3.83 9.96
C PHE A 21 7.66 4.30 10.63
N ALA A 22 7.66 5.45 11.32
CA ALA A 22 8.82 5.96 12.02
C ALA A 22 9.29 5.00 13.13
N VAL A 23 8.35 4.42 13.90
CA VAL A 23 8.65 3.44 14.95
C VAL A 23 9.30 2.19 14.36
N ILE A 24 8.77 1.62 13.26
CA ILE A 24 9.33 0.42 12.63
C ILE A 24 10.70 0.73 12.02
N MET A 25 10.81 1.85 11.29
CA MET A 25 12.05 2.27 10.64
C MET A 25 13.18 2.47 11.64
N SER A 26 12.90 3.01 12.83
CA SER A 26 13.90 3.19 13.90
C SER A 26 14.45 1.87 14.47
N LYS A 27 13.74 0.75 14.29
CA LYS A 27 14.11 -0.54 14.87
C LYS A 27 14.76 -1.47 13.86
N ASN A 28 14.05 -1.77 12.77
CA ASN A 28 14.54 -2.57 11.66
C ASN A 28 13.57 -2.43 10.48
N GLN A 29 14.06 -1.94 9.35
CA GLN A 29 13.29 -1.79 8.11
C GLN A 29 12.72 -3.10 7.57
N ASP A 30 13.37 -4.24 7.84
CA ASP A 30 12.92 -5.53 7.32
C ASP A 30 11.60 -5.99 7.96
N ARG A 31 11.18 -5.38 9.08
CA ARG A 31 9.88 -5.66 9.69
C ARG A 31 8.69 -5.20 8.85
N PHE A 32 8.91 -4.36 7.83
CA PHE A 32 7.88 -4.07 6.84
C PHE A 32 7.68 -5.20 5.83
N LEU A 33 8.66 -6.10 5.71
CA LEU A 33 8.63 -7.21 4.78
C LEU A 33 8.00 -8.43 5.46
N GLN A 34 7.14 -9.11 4.71
CA GLN A 34 6.65 -10.44 5.04
C GLN A 34 7.32 -11.48 4.13
N PRO A 35 7.29 -12.78 4.46
CA PRO A 35 7.85 -13.82 3.60
C PRO A 35 7.39 -13.73 2.14
N ASP A 36 6.13 -13.38 1.90
CA ASP A 36 5.59 -13.22 0.55
C ASP A 36 6.11 -11.97 -0.18
N SER A 37 6.53 -10.93 0.55
CA SER A 37 7.04 -9.69 -0.04
C SER A 37 8.26 -9.93 -0.92
N TYR A 38 9.13 -10.87 -0.54
CA TYR A 38 10.33 -11.21 -1.33
C TYR A 38 9.99 -11.73 -2.72
N GLY A 39 8.89 -12.50 -2.87
CA GLY A 39 8.44 -12.96 -4.19
C GLY A 39 8.02 -11.81 -5.10
N TYR A 40 7.29 -10.83 -4.56
CA TYR A 40 6.91 -9.63 -5.31
C TYR A 40 8.12 -8.76 -5.69
N LEU A 41 9.07 -8.60 -4.77
CA LEU A 41 10.31 -7.86 -5.00
C LEU A 41 11.19 -8.53 -6.07
N GLN A 42 11.26 -9.86 -6.07
CA GLN A 42 12.02 -10.64 -7.07
C GLN A 42 11.41 -10.49 -8.47
N ILE A 43 10.09 -10.58 -8.59
CA ILE A 43 9.42 -10.38 -9.90
C ILE A 43 9.68 -8.96 -10.41
N ALA A 44 9.56 -7.95 -9.53
CA ALA A 44 9.84 -6.57 -9.90
C ALA A 44 11.30 -6.36 -10.35
N GLU A 45 12.26 -7.00 -9.68
CA GLU A 45 13.67 -7.01 -10.09
C GLU A 45 13.85 -7.62 -11.48
N ASN A 46 13.26 -8.79 -11.73
CA ASN A 46 13.34 -9.48 -13.01
C ASN A 46 12.67 -8.70 -14.16
N ILE A 47 11.58 -7.98 -13.88
CA ILE A 47 10.94 -7.08 -14.86
C ILE A 47 11.91 -5.95 -15.25
N VAL A 48 12.58 -5.32 -14.28
CA VAL A 48 13.48 -4.18 -14.55
C VAL A 48 14.77 -4.64 -15.24
N SER A 49 15.42 -5.66 -14.67
CA SER A 49 16.78 -6.11 -15.03
C SER A 49 16.81 -7.08 -16.20
N HIS A 50 15.76 -7.89 -16.40
CA HIS A 50 15.73 -8.95 -17.40
C HIS A 50 14.55 -8.89 -18.37
N LYS A 51 13.61 -7.95 -18.17
CA LYS A 51 12.39 -7.81 -18.99
C LYS A 51 11.51 -9.06 -19.01
N VAL A 52 11.57 -9.88 -17.96
CA VAL A 52 10.77 -11.11 -17.82
C VAL A 52 9.92 -11.07 -16.56
N TYR A 53 8.74 -11.66 -16.64
CA TYR A 53 7.85 -11.85 -15.49
C TYR A 53 8.11 -13.24 -14.86
N SER A 54 9.02 -13.29 -13.90
CA SER A 54 9.49 -14.54 -13.28
C SER A 54 9.77 -14.33 -11.79
N GLY A 55 9.48 -15.34 -10.97
CA GLY A 55 9.86 -15.40 -9.56
C GLY A 55 11.22 -16.05 -9.29
N SER A 56 11.91 -16.54 -10.33
CA SER A 56 13.22 -17.20 -10.17
C SER A 56 14.31 -16.19 -9.83
N SER A 57 15.17 -16.50 -8.86
CA SER A 57 16.33 -15.67 -8.48
C SER A 57 17.54 -15.85 -9.41
N SER A 58 17.56 -16.91 -10.21
CA SER A 58 18.62 -17.22 -11.17
C SER A 58 18.04 -17.88 -12.43
N GLN A 59 18.88 -17.99 -13.47
CA GLN A 59 18.51 -18.73 -14.67
C GLN A 59 18.32 -20.23 -14.37
N PRO A 60 17.36 -20.90 -15.01
CA PRO A 60 16.40 -20.36 -15.99
C PRO A 60 15.24 -19.58 -15.32
N PHE A 61 14.87 -18.44 -15.92
CA PHE A 61 13.73 -17.63 -15.47
C PHE A 61 12.40 -18.30 -15.85
N LEU A 62 11.85 -19.07 -14.92
CA LEU A 62 10.58 -19.75 -15.12
C LEU A 62 9.42 -18.74 -15.01
N PRO A 63 8.41 -18.80 -15.90
CA PRO A 63 7.25 -17.93 -15.81
C PRO A 63 6.56 -18.03 -14.44
N GLU A 64 6.17 -16.88 -13.89
CA GLU A 64 5.39 -16.82 -12.65
C GLU A 64 3.88 -16.82 -12.96
N HIS A 65 3.12 -17.64 -12.23
CA HIS A 65 1.68 -17.83 -12.42
C HIS A 65 0.86 -17.57 -11.14
N SER A 66 1.49 -17.56 -9.97
CA SER A 66 0.80 -17.46 -8.68
C SER A 66 0.50 -16.02 -8.26
N ARG A 67 1.34 -15.07 -8.67
CA ARG A 67 1.21 -13.65 -8.32
C ARG A 67 0.66 -12.87 -9.49
N THR A 68 -0.37 -12.07 -9.22
CA THR A 68 -0.98 -11.20 -10.24
C THR A 68 -0.05 -10.04 -10.59
N PRO A 69 -0.09 -9.56 -11.84
CA PRO A 69 0.96 -8.67 -12.37
C PRO A 69 0.93 -7.25 -11.84
N VAL A 70 -0.23 -6.75 -11.39
CA VAL A 70 -0.42 -5.32 -11.06
C VAL A 70 0.56 -4.86 -9.98
N TYR A 71 0.69 -5.61 -8.89
CA TYR A 71 1.55 -5.20 -7.77
C TYR A 71 3.06 -5.32 -8.07
N PRO A 72 3.57 -6.41 -8.68
CA PRO A 72 4.94 -6.45 -9.19
C PRO A 72 5.28 -5.32 -10.16
N PHE A 73 4.40 -4.98 -11.11
CA PHE A 73 4.64 -3.85 -12.02
C PHE A 73 4.67 -2.52 -11.28
N PHE A 74 3.78 -2.33 -10.31
CA PHE A 74 3.81 -1.15 -9.45
C PHE A 74 5.17 -1.02 -8.72
N ILE A 75 5.70 -2.10 -8.12
CA ILE A 75 7.02 -2.09 -7.48
C ILE A 75 8.13 -1.84 -8.52
N ALA A 76 8.03 -2.43 -9.71
CA ALA A 76 9.00 -2.30 -10.78
C ALA A 76 9.20 -0.83 -11.20
N VAL A 77 8.16 0.01 -11.12
CA VAL A 77 8.29 1.47 -11.35
C VAL A 77 9.28 2.09 -10.36
N PHE A 78 9.16 1.79 -9.07
CA PHE A 78 10.09 2.32 -8.05
C PHE A 78 11.52 1.80 -8.27
N LYS A 79 11.67 0.50 -8.56
CA LYS A 79 12.97 -0.09 -8.89
C LYS A 79 13.60 0.52 -10.14
N PHE A 80 12.81 0.80 -11.18
CA PHE A 80 13.28 1.45 -12.40
C PHE A 80 13.90 2.82 -12.13
N PHE A 81 13.39 3.56 -11.15
CA PHE A 81 13.97 4.83 -10.69
C PHE A 81 15.03 4.67 -9.59
N ASN A 82 15.55 3.45 -9.35
CA ASN A 82 16.49 3.12 -8.28
C ASN A 82 16.00 3.50 -6.87
N MET A 83 14.68 3.50 -6.66
CA MET A 83 14.09 3.76 -5.36
C MET A 83 14.00 2.47 -4.55
N GLY A 84 14.26 2.57 -3.24
CA GLY A 84 14.18 1.44 -2.32
C GLY A 84 12.74 1.08 -1.92
N VAL A 85 12.60 -0.04 -1.20
CA VAL A 85 11.33 -0.53 -0.65
C VAL A 85 10.64 0.53 0.21
N THR A 86 11.41 1.35 0.92
CA THR A 86 10.91 2.47 1.73
C THR A 86 10.00 3.41 0.95
N SER A 87 10.34 3.70 -0.31
CA SER A 87 9.52 4.56 -1.17
C SER A 87 8.19 3.92 -1.55
N VAL A 88 8.18 2.60 -1.75
CA VAL A 88 6.96 1.81 -1.98
C VAL A 88 6.04 1.90 -0.76
N ILE A 89 6.61 1.72 0.44
CA ILE A 89 5.86 1.78 1.71
C ILE A 89 5.25 3.18 1.93
N LEU A 90 6.03 4.24 1.71
CA LEU A 90 5.54 5.62 1.85
C LEU A 90 4.38 5.90 0.88
N PHE A 91 4.47 5.41 -0.36
CA PHE A 91 3.37 5.51 -1.30
C PHE A 91 2.13 4.74 -0.83
N GLN A 92 2.31 3.52 -0.30
CA GLN A 92 1.22 2.72 0.27
C GLN A 92 0.57 3.41 1.48
N ILE A 93 1.32 4.14 2.30
CA ILE A 93 0.78 4.93 3.42
C ILE A 93 -0.14 6.05 2.91
N ILE A 94 0.27 6.75 1.84
CA ILE A 94 -0.57 7.78 1.22
C ILE A 94 -1.83 7.14 0.63
N LEU A 95 -1.67 6.05 -0.13
CA LEU A 95 -2.78 5.37 -0.80
C LEU A 95 -3.78 4.80 0.21
N SER A 96 -3.33 4.12 1.26
CA SER A 96 -4.19 3.58 2.32
C SER A 96 -4.92 4.68 3.08
N SER A 97 -4.29 5.83 3.31
CA SER A 97 -4.95 6.99 3.90
C SER A 97 -6.06 7.52 2.98
N LEU A 98 -5.83 7.57 1.66
CA LEU A 98 -6.86 7.95 0.69
C LEU A 98 -8.00 6.93 0.57
N ILE A 99 -7.74 5.64 0.80
CA ILE A 99 -8.79 4.60 0.84
C ILE A 99 -9.83 4.91 1.92
N CYS A 100 -9.46 5.53 3.04
CA CYS A 100 -10.42 5.99 4.05
C CYS A 100 -11.49 6.90 3.46
N PHE A 101 -11.13 7.79 2.51
CA PHE A 101 -12.10 8.62 1.81
C PHE A 101 -13.05 7.76 0.96
N GLY A 102 -12.52 6.81 0.19
CA GLY A 102 -13.32 5.87 -0.60
C GLY A 102 -14.31 5.07 0.25
N VAL A 103 -13.87 4.62 1.44
CA VAL A 103 -14.72 3.92 2.42
C VAL A 103 -15.82 4.83 2.95
N ILE A 104 -15.51 6.08 3.34
CA ILE A 104 -16.51 7.05 3.78
C ILE A 104 -17.56 7.29 2.68
N MET A 105 -17.13 7.48 1.43
CA MET A 105 -18.02 7.70 0.30
C MET A 105 -18.91 6.48 0.03
N SER A 106 -18.34 5.28 0.12
CA SER A 106 -19.07 4.03 -0.07
C SER A 106 -20.10 3.82 1.04
N ALA A 107 -19.67 3.98 2.30
CA ALA A 107 -20.54 3.85 3.47
C ALA A 107 -21.68 4.90 3.46
N TYR A 108 -21.40 6.13 3.03
CA TYR A 108 -22.42 7.16 2.87
C TYR A 108 -23.50 6.72 1.86
N LYS A 109 -23.10 6.17 0.70
CA LYS A 109 -24.05 5.69 -0.31
C LYS A 109 -24.85 4.49 0.18
N PHE A 110 -24.19 3.47 0.75
CA PHE A 110 -24.85 2.24 1.18
C PHE A 110 -25.76 2.42 2.40
N SER A 111 -25.46 3.39 3.28
CA SER A 111 -26.28 3.68 4.46
C SER A 111 -27.47 4.62 4.20
N GLY A 112 -27.83 4.87 2.94
CA GLY A 112 -28.90 5.79 2.60
C GLY A 112 -28.57 7.24 2.94
N HIS A 113 -27.32 7.66 2.69
CA HIS A 113 -26.82 9.01 2.97
C HIS A 113 -26.69 9.33 4.48
N ASN A 114 -26.45 8.32 5.32
CA ASN A 114 -26.23 8.52 6.76
C ASN A 114 -24.77 8.91 7.06
N LEU A 115 -24.55 10.17 7.47
CA LEU A 115 -23.22 10.68 7.77
C LEU A 115 -22.56 10.02 9.00
N LYS A 116 -23.34 9.62 10.02
CA LYS A 116 -22.79 8.99 11.23
C LYS A 116 -22.18 7.63 10.89
N SER A 117 -22.89 6.83 10.10
CA SER A 117 -22.40 5.53 9.60
C SER A 117 -21.16 5.70 8.72
N ALA A 118 -21.15 6.71 7.85
CA ALA A 118 -20.01 7.01 6.99
C ALA A 118 -18.75 7.41 7.79
N TYR A 119 -18.89 8.27 8.80
CA TYR A 119 -17.77 8.66 9.65
C TYR A 119 -17.28 7.52 10.52
N ALA A 120 -18.18 6.70 11.08
CA ALA A 120 -17.80 5.51 11.83
C ALA A 120 -16.94 4.55 10.97
N ALA A 121 -17.37 4.27 9.74
CA ALA A 121 -16.60 3.45 8.80
C ALA A 121 -15.22 4.05 8.47
N GLY A 122 -15.16 5.37 8.27
CA GLY A 122 -13.89 6.08 8.06
C GLY A 122 -12.95 6.02 9.25
N VAL A 123 -13.46 6.16 10.48
CA VAL A 123 -12.68 6.02 11.71
C VAL A 123 -12.15 4.59 11.88
N PHE A 124 -12.98 3.58 11.64
CA PHE A 124 -12.53 2.18 11.68
C PHE A 124 -11.42 1.91 10.65
N MET A 125 -11.57 2.39 9.41
CA MET A 125 -10.53 2.27 8.39
C MET A 125 -9.25 3.05 8.75
N ALA A 126 -9.37 4.16 9.47
CA ALA A 126 -8.23 4.99 9.85
C ALA A 126 -7.29 4.27 10.83
N ILE A 127 -7.82 3.37 11.66
CA ILE A 127 -7.09 2.65 12.73
C ILE A 127 -6.72 1.20 12.37
N ASP A 128 -7.21 0.68 11.24
CA ASP A 128 -6.77 -0.58 10.63
C ASP A 128 -5.31 -0.51 10.15
#